data_AF-A0A3P6CKK5-F1
#
_entry.id   AF-A0A3P6CKK5-F1
#
_cell.length_a   1.000
_cell.length_b   1.000
_cell.length_c   1.000
_cell.angle_alpha   90.00
_cell.angle_beta   90.00
_cell.angle_gamma   90.00
#
_symmetry.space_group_name_H-M   'P 1'
#
loop_
_entity.id
_entity.type
_entity.pdbx_description
1 polymer ?
#
loop_
_entity_poly.entity_id
_entity_poly.type
_entity_poly.pdbx_seq_one_letter_code
_entity_poly.pdbx_strand_id
1 'polypeptide(L)'
;MSLRLQLLTKIKELLLKYKDEKPSIVLTGHSLGATEAVLAAYDIAENASSDDVPVTGIVFGCPQVGNKEFKDEVTRHKNLKILHVRNTIDLLTRYPGGLLGYVDIGTNFVIDTKKSPYLKDSRNPGDWHNLQAMLHVVAGWNGKKGEFKLMVKRSIALVNKSCEFLKDECLVPGSWWVEKNKGMIKDENGEWVIAPVEEEPEPEF
;
A
#
# COMPACT_ATOMS: atom_id res chain seq x y z
N MET A 1 18.31 -1.18 17.41
CA MET A 1 18.39 -0.16 16.34
C MET A 1 16.97 0.11 15.84
N SER A 2 16.49 1.36 15.82
CA SER A 2 15.10 1.64 15.40
C SER A 2 14.90 1.43 13.89
N LEU A 3 13.67 1.12 13.46
CA LEU A 3 13.32 0.96 12.04
C LEU A 3 13.68 2.21 11.23
N ARG A 4 13.38 3.40 11.78
CA ARG A 4 13.78 4.68 11.19
C ARG A 4 15.28 4.73 10.90
N LEU A 5 16.12 4.39 11.88
CA LEU A 5 17.57 4.44 11.70
C LEU A 5 18.05 3.43 10.66
N GLN A 6 17.51 2.21 10.67
CA GLN A 6 17.83 1.19 9.67
C GLN A 6 17.52 1.67 8.26
N LEU A 7 16.31 2.24 8.06
CA LEU A 7 15.87 2.77 6.78
C LEU A 7 16.76 3.91 6.30
N LEU A 8 16.97 4.95 7.12
CA LEU A 8 17.77 6.11 6.70
C LEU A 8 19.22 5.73 6.39
N THR A 9 19.81 4.81 7.15
CA THR A 9 21.16 4.29 6.86
C THR A 9 21.19 3.59 5.51
N LYS A 10 20.27 2.66 5.26
CA LYS A 10 20.25 1.91 3.99
C LYS A 10 19.96 2.79 2.79
N ILE A 11 19.08 3.79 2.93
CA ILE A 11 18.82 4.78 1.86
C ILE A 11 20.07 5.57 1.52
N LYS A 12 20.83 6.05 2.53
CA LYS A 12 22.09 6.77 2.29
C LYS A 12 23.13 5.90 1.57
N GLU A 13 23.25 4.64 1.97
CA GLU A 13 24.13 3.67 1.30
C GLU A 13 23.75 3.49 -0.17
N LEU A 14 22.46 3.26 -0.46
CA LEU A 14 21.97 3.08 -1.82
C LEU A 14 22.14 4.34 -2.67
N LEU A 15 21.84 5.53 -2.14
CA LEU A 15 22.05 6.79 -2.85
C LEU A 15 23.53 7.04 -3.17
N LEU A 16 24.44 6.65 -2.28
CA LEU A 16 25.88 6.73 -2.54
C LEU A 16 26.30 5.73 -3.62
N LYS A 17 25.79 4.50 -3.57
CA LYS A 17 26.07 3.42 -4.53
C LYS A 17 25.62 3.80 -5.94
N TYR A 18 24.45 4.42 -6.07
CA TYR A 18 23.81 4.75 -7.35
C TYR A 18 23.88 6.25 -7.71
N LYS A 19 24.80 7.01 -7.10
CA LYS A 19 24.88 8.48 -7.24
C LYS A 19 24.99 8.96 -8.70
N ASP A 20 25.58 8.16 -9.58
CA ASP A 20 25.81 8.51 -10.99
C ASP A 20 24.63 8.12 -11.90
N GLU A 21 23.60 7.46 -11.36
CA GLU A 21 22.43 6.94 -12.09
C GLU A 21 21.17 7.79 -11.94
N LYS A 22 21.24 8.91 -11.22
CA LYS A 22 20.09 9.80 -10.93
C LYS A 22 18.90 9.03 -10.33
N PRO A 23 19.07 8.41 -9.15
CA PRO A 23 18.06 7.53 -8.58
C PRO A 23 16.80 8.31 -8.15
N SER A 24 15.70 7.58 -7.98
CA SER A 24 14.48 8.07 -7.35
C SER A 24 14.03 7.09 -6.27
N ILE A 25 13.33 7.59 -5.25
CA ILE A 25 12.87 6.80 -4.12
C ILE A 25 11.35 6.72 -4.18
N VAL A 26 10.81 5.50 -4.16
CA VAL A 26 9.36 5.25 -4.11
C VAL A 26 9.02 4.46 -2.86
N LEU A 27 8.16 5.03 -2.01
CA LEU A 27 7.59 4.36 -0.85
C LEU A 27 6.14 4.01 -1.13
N THR A 28 5.73 2.83 -0.69
CA THR A 28 4.35 2.36 -0.82
C THR A 28 3.92 1.69 0.47
N GLY A 29 2.62 1.66 0.68
CA GLY A 29 2.03 1.06 1.86
C GLY A 29 0.51 1.07 1.76
N HIS A 30 -0.10 0.23 2.58
CA HIS A 30 -1.55 0.14 2.72
C HIS A 30 -1.92 0.28 4.20
N SER A 31 -3.03 0.97 4.49
CA SER A 31 -3.55 1.14 5.85
C SER A 31 -2.51 1.75 6.82
N LEU A 32 -2.14 1.07 7.91
CA LEU A 32 -1.03 1.48 8.78
C LEU A 32 0.28 1.69 8.02
N GLY A 33 0.63 0.76 7.13
CA GLY A 33 1.85 0.86 6.31
C GLY A 33 1.83 2.05 5.35
N ALA A 34 0.64 2.53 4.96
CA ALA A 34 0.51 3.77 4.19
C ALA A 34 0.90 5.01 5.03
N THR A 35 0.45 5.06 6.29
CA THR A 35 0.85 6.11 7.24
C THR A 35 2.37 6.10 7.46
N GLU A 36 2.95 4.91 7.65
CA GLU A 36 4.40 4.74 7.81
C GLU A 36 5.16 5.18 6.56
N ALA A 37 4.67 4.83 5.36
CA ALA A 37 5.26 5.27 4.10
C ALA A 37 5.24 6.79 3.92
N VAL A 38 4.17 7.48 4.35
CA VAL A 38 4.11 8.96 4.34
C VAL A 38 5.15 9.56 5.27
N LEU A 39 5.23 9.07 6.52
CA LEU A 39 6.19 9.57 7.50
C LEU A 39 7.64 9.31 7.05
N ALA A 40 7.91 8.12 6.52
CA ALA A 40 9.22 7.75 5.99
C ALA A 40 9.60 8.56 4.75
N ALA A 41 8.65 8.84 3.84
CA ALA A 41 8.91 9.67 2.66
C ALA A 41 9.31 11.09 3.05
N TYR A 42 8.60 11.68 4.03
CA TYR A 42 8.99 12.97 4.61
C TYR A 42 10.37 12.92 5.26
N ASP A 43 10.61 11.93 6.12
CA ASP A 43 11.87 11.82 6.85
C ASP A 43 13.07 11.59 5.95
N ILE A 44 12.90 10.85 4.85
CA ILE A 44 13.93 10.71 3.81
C ILE A 44 14.19 12.05 3.12
N ALA A 45 13.13 12.76 2.70
CA ALA A 45 13.25 14.06 2.04
C ALA A 45 13.93 15.11 2.91
N GLU A 46 13.71 15.07 4.23
CA GLU A 46 14.32 16.00 5.20
C GLU A 46 15.75 15.58 5.59
N ASN A 47 16.02 14.27 5.77
CA ASN A 47 17.23 13.81 6.48
C ASN A 47 18.17 12.86 5.70
N ALA A 48 17.75 12.34 4.54
CA ALA A 48 18.51 11.30 3.84
C ALA A 48 18.68 11.47 2.33
N SER A 49 17.94 12.38 1.69
CA SER A 49 18.08 12.69 0.27
C SER A 49 18.35 14.17 0.03
N SER A 50 19.05 14.49 -1.05
CA SER A 50 19.19 15.86 -1.57
C SER A 50 17.95 16.27 -2.39
N ASP A 51 17.78 17.59 -2.58
CA ASP A 51 16.64 18.17 -3.30
C ASP A 51 16.52 17.74 -4.77
N ASP A 52 17.58 17.19 -5.37
CA ASP A 52 17.60 16.67 -6.74
C ASP A 52 17.13 15.21 -6.86
N VAL A 53 17.00 14.48 -5.74
CA VAL A 53 16.50 13.10 -5.71
C VAL A 53 14.98 13.12 -5.50
N PRO A 54 14.17 12.66 -6.48
CA PRO A 54 12.72 12.59 -6.30
C PRO A 54 12.33 11.54 -5.26
N VAL A 55 11.48 11.94 -4.30
CA VAL A 55 10.90 11.05 -3.29
C VAL A 55 9.39 11.01 -3.50
N THR A 56 8.85 9.82 -3.74
CA THR A 56 7.43 9.63 -4.03
C THR A 56 6.78 8.63 -3.07
N GLY A 57 5.73 9.03 -2.37
CA GLY A 57 4.83 8.12 -1.68
C GLY A 57 3.64 7.75 -2.57
N ILE A 58 3.41 6.48 -2.86
CA ILE A 58 2.17 6.00 -3.49
C ILE A 58 1.47 5.09 -2.50
N VAL A 59 0.41 5.58 -1.86
CA VAL A 59 -0.16 4.94 -0.68
C VAL A 59 -1.63 4.61 -0.87
N PHE A 60 -2.09 3.49 -0.31
CA PHE A 60 -3.43 2.95 -0.51
C PHE A 60 -4.20 2.92 0.80
N GLY A 61 -5.43 3.45 0.82
CA GLY A 61 -6.28 3.39 2.03
C GLY A 61 -5.63 4.06 3.24
N CYS A 62 -4.80 5.09 3.02
CA CYS A 62 -4.06 5.78 4.07
C CYS A 62 -5.00 6.55 5.01
N PRO A 63 -4.95 6.32 6.33
CA PRO A 63 -5.49 7.25 7.32
C PRO A 63 -4.84 8.63 7.22
N GLN A 64 -5.41 9.64 7.87
CA GLN A 64 -4.78 10.95 7.98
C GLN A 64 -3.58 10.88 8.93
N VAL A 65 -2.47 11.50 8.54
CA VAL A 65 -1.16 11.28 9.18
C VAL A 65 -0.79 12.37 10.17
N GLY A 66 -1.12 13.63 9.88
CA GLY A 66 -0.73 14.74 10.73
C GLY A 66 -1.62 15.96 10.58
N ASN A 67 -1.23 17.00 11.33
CA ASN A 67 -1.91 18.29 11.38
C ASN A 67 -1.47 19.22 10.24
N LYS A 68 -1.93 20.47 10.32
CA LYS A 68 -1.60 21.50 9.33
C LYS A 68 -0.10 21.79 9.27
N GLU A 69 0.56 21.85 10.40
CA GLU A 69 2.01 22.09 10.49
C GLU A 69 2.78 21.00 9.75
N PHE A 70 2.44 19.74 9.97
CA PHE A 70 3.06 18.63 9.23
C PHE A 70 2.79 18.68 7.72
N LYS A 71 1.58 19.10 7.32
CA LYS A 71 1.26 19.33 5.91
C LYS A 71 2.13 20.42 5.29
N ASP A 72 2.33 21.51 6.01
CA ASP A 72 3.13 22.65 5.55
C ASP A 72 4.61 22.23 5.40
N GLU A 73 5.12 21.43 6.35
CA GLU A 73 6.45 20.82 6.27
C GLU A 73 6.60 19.91 5.04
N VAL A 74 5.68 18.97 4.83
CA VAL A 74 5.68 18.10 3.63
C VAL A 74 5.65 18.93 2.34
N THR A 75 4.90 20.03 2.31
CA THR A 75 4.73 20.87 1.12
C THR A 75 5.99 21.71 0.81
N ARG A 76 6.82 22.01 1.82
CA ARG A 76 8.08 22.73 1.68
C ARG A 76 9.11 21.96 0.85
N HIS A 77 9.07 20.63 0.89
CA HIS A 77 9.96 19.76 0.09
C HIS A 77 9.51 19.66 -1.36
N LYS A 78 10.26 20.30 -2.27
CA LYS A 78 9.94 20.31 -3.71
C LYS A 78 10.08 18.93 -4.34
N ASN A 79 11.04 18.14 -3.88
CA ASN A 79 11.34 16.79 -4.33
C ASN A 79 10.39 15.71 -3.78
N LEU A 80 9.54 16.06 -2.80
CA LEU A 80 8.57 15.13 -2.21
C LEU A 80 7.21 15.25 -2.89
N LYS A 81 6.64 14.12 -3.31
CA LYS A 81 5.26 14.00 -3.81
C LYS A 81 4.58 12.81 -3.17
N ILE A 82 3.31 12.96 -2.80
CA ILE A 82 2.53 11.89 -2.18
C ILE A 82 1.21 11.75 -2.91
N LEU A 83 0.93 10.55 -3.42
CA LEU A 83 -0.30 10.17 -4.08
C LEU A 83 -1.07 9.18 -3.20
N HIS A 84 -2.25 9.58 -2.76
CA HIS A 84 -3.17 8.77 -1.98
C HIS A 84 -4.22 8.13 -2.89
N VAL A 85 -4.16 6.83 -3.08
CA VAL A 85 -5.24 6.05 -3.67
C VAL A 85 -6.30 5.82 -2.59
N ARG A 86 -7.49 6.38 -2.78
CA ARG A 86 -8.58 6.31 -1.80
C ARG A 86 -9.83 5.72 -2.42
N ASN A 87 -10.41 4.71 -1.80
CA ASN A 87 -11.72 4.21 -2.17
C ASN A 87 -12.80 5.12 -1.57
N THR A 88 -13.75 5.59 -2.37
CA THR A 88 -14.73 6.60 -1.94
C THR A 88 -15.59 6.18 -0.75
N ILE A 89 -15.82 4.88 -0.58
CA ILE A 89 -16.62 4.30 0.51
C ILE A 89 -15.79 3.84 1.71
N ASP A 90 -14.46 3.91 1.61
CA ASP A 90 -13.56 3.57 2.71
C ASP A 90 -13.39 4.76 3.67
N LEU A 91 -14.09 4.68 4.80
CA LEU A 91 -14.10 5.72 5.83
C LEU A 91 -12.82 5.76 6.68
N LEU A 92 -11.99 4.70 6.68
CA LEU A 92 -10.73 4.69 7.44
C LEU A 92 -9.77 5.77 6.96
N THR A 93 -9.84 6.12 5.68
CA THR A 93 -9.06 7.22 5.09
C THR A 93 -9.39 8.61 5.64
N ARG A 94 -10.50 8.74 6.39
CA ARG A 94 -10.95 10.00 7.01
C ARG A 94 -10.67 10.07 8.50
N TYR A 95 -10.18 8.98 9.10
CA TYR A 95 -9.75 8.94 10.50
C TYR A 95 -8.30 9.46 10.60
N PRO A 96 -7.89 10.19 11.67
CA PRO A 96 -8.68 10.60 12.84
C PRO A 96 -9.69 11.74 12.59
N GLY A 97 -9.53 12.50 11.51
CA GLY A 97 -10.48 13.54 11.09
C GLY A 97 -10.11 14.96 11.55
N GLY A 98 -10.69 15.95 10.87
CA GLY A 98 -10.40 17.37 11.11
C GLY A 98 -10.78 17.90 12.50
N LEU A 99 -11.75 17.28 13.19
CA LEU A 99 -12.10 17.63 14.57
C LEU A 99 -10.94 17.36 15.55
N LEU A 100 -10.07 16.41 15.23
CA LEU A 100 -8.85 16.11 15.99
C LEU A 100 -7.62 16.85 15.45
N GLY A 101 -7.80 17.82 14.55
CA GLY A 101 -6.73 18.61 13.96
C GLY A 101 -6.00 17.95 12.79
N TYR A 102 -6.44 16.77 12.32
CA TYR A 102 -5.80 16.06 11.20
C TYR A 102 -6.28 16.60 9.85
N VAL A 103 -5.37 16.67 8.88
CA VAL A 103 -5.65 17.19 7.53
C VAL A 103 -5.17 16.25 6.43
N ASP A 104 -5.75 16.41 5.24
CA ASP A 104 -5.27 15.73 4.05
C ASP A 104 -3.96 16.33 3.54
N ILE A 105 -3.00 15.44 3.27
CA ILE A 105 -1.65 15.72 2.76
C ILE A 105 -1.52 15.09 1.37
N GLY A 106 -0.74 15.71 0.48
CA GLY A 106 -0.51 15.20 -0.86
C GLY A 106 -1.72 15.31 -1.80
N THR A 107 -1.73 14.46 -2.84
CA THR A 107 -2.74 14.44 -3.90
C THR A 107 -3.63 13.20 -3.76
N ASN A 108 -4.94 13.38 -3.87
CA ASN A 108 -5.90 12.28 -3.79
C ASN A 108 -6.26 11.74 -5.19
N PHE A 109 -5.99 10.44 -5.43
CA PHE A 109 -6.55 9.67 -6.53
C PHE A 109 -7.74 8.84 -6.03
N VAL A 110 -8.95 9.37 -6.23
CA VAL A 110 -10.18 8.77 -5.71
C VAL A 110 -10.73 7.76 -6.70
N ILE A 111 -10.92 6.53 -6.23
CA ILE A 111 -11.54 5.40 -6.93
C ILE A 111 -12.85 5.01 -6.25
N ASP A 112 -13.65 4.18 -6.92
CA ASP A 112 -14.90 3.64 -6.39
C ASP A 112 -15.03 2.15 -6.74
N THR A 113 -14.92 1.30 -5.72
CA THR A 113 -15.06 -0.15 -5.87
C THR A 113 -16.43 -0.58 -6.38
N LYS A 114 -17.48 0.22 -6.17
CA LYS A 114 -18.83 -0.12 -6.65
C LYS A 114 -18.97 -0.10 -8.17
N LYS A 115 -18.00 0.49 -8.88
CA LYS A 115 -18.01 0.52 -10.36
C LYS A 115 -17.59 -0.80 -11.00
N SER A 116 -16.90 -1.66 -10.27
CA SER A 116 -16.48 -2.95 -10.81
C SER A 116 -17.70 -3.88 -10.93
N PRO A 117 -17.97 -4.46 -12.12
CA PRO A 117 -19.05 -5.43 -12.29
C PRO A 117 -18.76 -6.77 -11.59
N TYR A 118 -17.51 -6.98 -11.15
CA TYR A 118 -17.04 -8.22 -10.51
C TYR A 118 -17.17 -8.21 -8.98
N LEU A 119 -17.36 -7.05 -8.36
CA LEU A 119 -17.41 -6.92 -6.89
C LEU A 119 -18.86 -6.94 -6.39
N LYS A 120 -19.07 -7.52 -5.21
CA LYS A 120 -20.34 -7.48 -4.48
C LYS A 120 -20.66 -6.04 -4.05
N ASP A 121 -21.93 -5.70 -3.86
CA ASP A 121 -22.31 -4.49 -3.10
C ASP A 121 -22.20 -4.79 -1.59
N SER A 122 -20.96 -4.93 -1.12
CA SER A 122 -20.66 -5.35 0.24
C SER A 122 -21.00 -4.25 1.26
N ARG A 123 -21.47 -4.66 2.43
CA ARG A 123 -21.65 -3.82 3.63
C ARG A 123 -20.50 -3.97 4.63
N ASN A 124 -19.48 -4.77 4.32
CA ASN A 124 -18.34 -5.02 5.19
C ASN A 124 -17.26 -3.94 4.98
N PRO A 125 -16.91 -3.12 5.99
CA PRO A 125 -15.84 -2.13 5.88
C PRO A 125 -14.48 -2.73 5.47
N GLY A 126 -14.21 -3.99 5.85
CA GLY A 126 -12.97 -4.67 5.46
C GLY A 126 -12.84 -4.88 3.95
N ASP A 127 -13.96 -5.06 3.23
CA ASP A 127 -13.96 -5.18 1.78
C ASP A 127 -13.66 -3.83 1.11
N TRP A 128 -14.22 -2.75 1.65
CA TRP A 128 -13.99 -1.39 1.15
C TRP A 128 -12.54 -0.96 1.31
N HIS A 129 -11.90 -1.42 2.39
CA HIS A 129 -10.51 -1.15 2.72
C HIS A 129 -9.51 -2.16 2.12
N ASN A 130 -9.98 -3.17 1.38
CA ASN A 130 -9.12 -4.25 0.88
C ASN A 130 -8.16 -3.75 -0.22
N LEU A 131 -6.85 -3.94 -0.03
CA LEU A 131 -5.82 -3.53 -0.99
C LEU A 131 -6.00 -4.16 -2.37
N GLN A 132 -6.29 -5.46 -2.44
CA GLN A 132 -6.41 -6.15 -3.72
C GLN A 132 -7.64 -5.68 -4.51
N ALA A 133 -8.72 -5.32 -3.82
CA ALA A 133 -9.90 -4.68 -4.39
C ALA A 133 -9.58 -3.27 -4.91
N MET A 134 -8.83 -2.46 -4.15
CA MET A 134 -8.38 -1.15 -4.62
C MET A 134 -7.54 -1.28 -5.89
N LEU A 135 -6.54 -2.16 -5.90
CA LEU A 135 -5.69 -2.42 -7.07
C LEU A 135 -6.47 -2.97 -8.26
N HIS A 136 -7.47 -3.83 -8.02
CA HIS A 136 -8.40 -4.29 -9.06
C HIS A 136 -9.15 -3.12 -9.70
N VAL A 137 -9.62 -2.18 -8.89
CA VAL A 137 -10.32 -1.00 -9.42
C VAL A 137 -9.36 -0.09 -10.15
N VAL A 138 -8.17 0.19 -9.61
CA VAL A 138 -7.12 0.98 -10.30
C VAL A 138 -6.83 0.39 -11.68
N ALA A 139 -6.74 -0.93 -11.79
CA ALA A 139 -6.48 -1.61 -13.06
C ALA A 139 -7.57 -1.42 -14.12
N GLY A 140 -8.79 -1.01 -13.76
CA GLY A 140 -9.88 -0.74 -14.70
C GLY A 140 -10.58 0.60 -14.52
N TRP A 141 -9.99 1.52 -13.76
CA TRP A 141 -10.59 2.81 -13.44
C TRP A 141 -10.47 3.76 -14.62
N ASN A 142 -11.61 4.19 -15.15
CA ASN A 142 -11.69 5.18 -16.22
C ASN A 142 -12.42 6.47 -15.77
N GLY A 143 -12.24 6.84 -14.50
CA GLY A 143 -12.85 8.02 -13.92
C GLY A 143 -14.30 7.84 -13.48
N LYS A 144 -14.82 8.85 -12.77
CA LYS A 144 -16.16 8.81 -12.15
C LYS A 144 -17.29 8.65 -13.17
N LYS A 145 -17.16 9.23 -14.37
CA LYS A 145 -18.17 9.14 -15.44
C LYS A 145 -17.88 8.05 -16.48
N GLY A 146 -16.66 7.52 -16.56
CA GLY A 146 -16.30 6.48 -17.53
C GLY A 146 -16.73 5.08 -17.08
N GLU A 147 -16.86 4.16 -18.02
CA GLU A 147 -17.17 2.77 -17.71
C GLU A 147 -15.96 2.05 -17.09
N PHE A 148 -16.24 1.08 -16.22
CA PHE A 148 -15.18 0.22 -15.70
C PHE A 148 -14.77 -0.79 -16.78
N LYS A 149 -13.49 -0.79 -17.13
CA LYS A 149 -12.90 -1.75 -18.05
C LYS A 149 -11.46 -1.98 -17.66
N LEU A 150 -11.08 -3.23 -17.39
CA LEU A 150 -9.69 -3.58 -17.12
C LEU A 150 -8.80 -3.15 -18.29
N MET A 151 -7.86 -2.24 -18.01
CA MET A 151 -6.90 -1.69 -18.96
C MET A 151 -5.56 -2.44 -18.94
N VAL A 152 -5.36 -3.26 -17.90
CA VAL A 152 -4.18 -4.13 -17.74
C VAL A 152 -4.62 -5.55 -17.43
N LYS A 153 -3.79 -6.54 -17.80
CA LYS A 153 -4.05 -7.95 -17.48
C LYS A 153 -3.80 -8.18 -15.98
N ARG A 154 -4.88 -8.17 -15.20
CA ARG A 154 -4.87 -8.46 -13.76
C ARG A 154 -5.92 -9.51 -13.44
N SER A 155 -5.52 -10.57 -12.73
CA SER A 155 -6.46 -11.60 -12.30
C SER A 155 -7.40 -11.06 -11.24
N ILE A 156 -8.71 -11.18 -11.47
CA ILE A 156 -9.73 -10.79 -10.50
C ILE A 156 -9.64 -11.63 -9.22
N ALA A 157 -9.15 -12.87 -9.31
CA ALA A 157 -9.05 -13.79 -8.17
C ALA A 157 -8.18 -13.22 -7.03
N LEU A 158 -7.25 -12.33 -7.34
CA LEU A 158 -6.43 -11.64 -6.34
C LEU A 158 -7.27 -10.84 -5.32
N VAL A 159 -8.46 -10.37 -5.69
CA VAL A 159 -9.37 -9.67 -4.77
C VAL A 159 -9.66 -10.52 -3.53
N ASN A 160 -10.01 -11.79 -3.72
CA ASN A 160 -10.37 -12.70 -2.63
C ASN A 160 -9.17 -13.28 -1.88
N LYS A 161 -7.95 -12.72 -2.05
CA LYS A 161 -6.75 -13.20 -1.35
C LYS A 161 -7.00 -13.29 0.16
N SER A 162 -7.65 -12.29 0.75
CA SER A 162 -7.92 -12.18 2.19
C SER A 162 -9.35 -11.74 2.52
N CYS A 163 -10.28 -11.88 1.57
CA CYS A 163 -11.69 -11.55 1.74
C CYS A 163 -12.56 -12.36 0.77
N GLU A 164 -13.87 -12.11 0.75
CA GLU A 164 -14.84 -12.75 -0.16
C GLU A 164 -15.65 -11.69 -0.93
N PHE A 165 -14.95 -10.72 -1.51
CA PHE A 165 -15.55 -9.53 -2.09
C PHE A 165 -15.98 -9.67 -3.54
N LEU A 166 -15.40 -10.62 -4.29
CA LEU A 166 -15.89 -10.97 -5.62
C LEU A 166 -17.31 -11.54 -5.54
N LYS A 167 -18.12 -11.29 -6.58
CA LYS A 167 -19.43 -11.93 -6.70
C LYS A 167 -19.29 -13.44 -6.90
N ASP A 168 -20.30 -14.18 -6.45
CA ASP A 168 -20.26 -15.64 -6.42
C ASP A 168 -20.18 -16.25 -7.82
N GLU A 169 -20.68 -15.56 -8.86
CA GLU A 169 -20.58 -15.99 -10.26
C GLU A 169 -19.13 -16.00 -10.79
N CYS A 170 -18.20 -15.35 -10.08
CA CYS A 170 -16.78 -15.41 -10.42
C CYS A 170 -16.15 -16.75 -10.04
N LEU A 171 -16.82 -17.58 -9.22
CA LEU A 171 -16.36 -18.91 -8.78
C LEU A 171 -14.95 -18.92 -8.15
N VAL A 172 -14.57 -17.82 -7.49
CA VAL A 172 -13.30 -17.70 -6.76
C VAL A 172 -13.56 -17.87 -5.26
N PRO A 173 -12.97 -18.87 -4.59
CA PRO A 173 -13.12 -19.03 -3.15
C PRO A 173 -12.72 -17.77 -2.38
N GLY A 174 -13.48 -17.43 -1.33
CA GLY A 174 -13.11 -16.38 -0.40
C GLY A 174 -11.87 -16.74 0.42
N SER A 175 -11.07 -15.73 0.79
CA SER A 175 -9.91 -15.83 1.68
C SER A 175 -8.99 -17.00 1.32
N TRP A 176 -8.72 -17.17 0.03
CA TRP A 176 -8.04 -18.37 -0.48
C TRP A 176 -6.55 -18.41 -0.14
N TRP A 177 -5.93 -17.28 0.21
CA TRP A 177 -4.51 -17.25 0.54
C TRP A 177 -4.26 -17.87 1.91
N VAL A 178 -3.61 -19.01 1.88
CA VAL A 178 -3.13 -19.72 3.05
C VAL A 178 -1.88 -20.50 2.63
N GLU A 179 -0.92 -20.60 3.53
CA GLU A 179 0.22 -21.50 3.32
C GLU A 179 -0.28 -22.93 3.09
N LYS A 180 0.44 -23.69 2.26
CA LYS A 180 0.11 -25.09 2.02
C LYS A 180 0.05 -25.82 3.37
N ASN A 181 -1.08 -26.48 3.65
CA ASN A 181 -1.35 -27.13 4.94
C ASN A 181 -1.13 -26.21 6.16
N LYS A 182 -1.29 -24.89 6.01
CA LYS A 182 -1.00 -23.87 7.03
C LYS A 182 0.44 -23.92 7.57
N GLY A 183 1.39 -24.28 6.70
CA GLY A 183 2.81 -24.40 7.05
C GLY A 183 3.20 -25.74 7.67
N MET A 184 2.30 -26.71 7.72
CA MET A 184 2.63 -28.06 8.21
C MET A 184 3.29 -28.90 7.10
N ILE A 185 4.37 -29.60 7.46
CA ILE A 185 5.08 -30.56 6.62
C ILE A 185 5.17 -31.93 7.30
N LYS A 186 5.47 -32.97 6.54
CA LYS A 186 5.84 -34.27 7.11
C LYS A 186 7.34 -34.33 7.29
N ASP A 187 7.79 -34.72 8.49
CA ASP A 187 9.21 -34.97 8.76
C ASP A 187 9.67 -36.33 8.18
N GLU A 188 10.94 -36.68 8.43
CA GLU A 188 11.54 -37.95 8.00
C GLU A 188 10.89 -39.19 8.64
N ASN A 189 10.24 -39.03 9.80
CA ASN A 189 9.51 -40.08 10.49
C ASN A 189 8.05 -40.20 9.98
N GLY A 190 7.61 -39.28 9.11
CA GLY A 190 6.26 -39.21 8.57
C GLY A 190 5.27 -38.45 9.46
N GLU A 191 5.74 -37.82 10.54
CA GLU A 191 4.95 -37.05 11.49
C GLU A 191 4.72 -35.61 11.00
N TRP A 192 3.56 -35.03 11.34
CA TRP A 192 3.23 -33.66 10.96
C TRP A 192 3.88 -32.66 11.92
N VAL A 193 4.76 -31.81 11.38
CA VAL A 193 5.47 -30.77 12.13
C VAL A 193 5.29 -29.40 11.45
N ILE A 194 5.47 -28.32 12.23
CA ILE A 194 5.54 -26.96 11.65
C ILE A 194 6.83 -26.86 10.84
N ALA A 195 6.74 -26.35 9.62
CA ALA A 195 7.91 -26.09 8.80
C ALA A 195 8.89 -25.17 9.55
N PRO A 196 10.20 -25.47 9.53
CA PRO A 196 11.18 -24.55 10.07
C PRO A 196 11.06 -23.21 9.33
N VAL A 197 11.33 -22.12 10.05
CA VAL A 197 11.41 -20.79 9.44
C VAL A 197 12.60 -20.83 8.47
N GLU A 198 12.34 -20.68 7.18
CA GLU A 198 13.43 -20.47 6.20
C GLU A 198 14.13 -19.16 6.57
N GLU A 199 15.46 -19.20 6.75
CA GLU A 199 16.23 -17.97 6.90
C GLU A 199 16.07 -17.14 5.63
N GLU A 200 15.55 -15.92 5.77
CA GLU A 200 15.44 -15.02 4.62
C GLU A 200 16.84 -14.79 4.05
N PRO A 201 17.05 -14.97 2.73
CA PRO A 201 18.35 -14.73 2.14
C PRO A 201 18.76 -13.27 2.39
N GLU A 202 19.99 -13.07 2.86
CA GLU A 202 20.54 -11.73 2.96
C GLU A 202 20.52 -11.07 1.57
N PRO A 203 19.93 -9.88 1.43
CA PRO A 203 19.87 -9.21 0.14
C PRO A 203 21.28 -8.92 -0.39
N GLU A 204 21.56 -9.28 -1.65
CA GLU A 204 22.81 -8.97 -2.36
C GLU A 204 22.89 -7.46 -2.70
N PHE A 205 22.92 -6.57 -1.71
CA PHE A 205 23.01 -5.11 -1.90
C PHE A 205 24.24 -4.48 -1.27
#